data_AF-B4D2T4-F1
#
_entry.id   AF-B4D2T4-F1
#
_cell.length_a   1.000
_cell.length_b   1.000
_cell.length_c   1.000
_cell.angle_alpha   90.00
_cell.angle_beta   90.00
_cell.angle_gamma   90.00
#
_symmetry.space_group_name_H-M   'P 1'
#
loop_
_entity.id
_entity.type
_entity.pdbx_description
1 polymer ?
#
loop_
_entity_poly.entity_id
_entity_poly.type
_entity_poly.pdbx_seq_one_letter_code
_entity_poly.pdbx_strand_id
1 'polypeptide(L)'
;MKTARFATVTEKSGKPQTYLALMDPAKDRTLQAAIKAHRVMTLIQNSTGKAADHGLVGFEKGTNRQFLIFPKSIQRFAGSKVVGIKYDLFKSPELPKKDRAPRPKKRKPPVSVRRKSTASPDLNVIPFATETADHESHDVAQLKRQIRQAMSFLEEGKEVAAFNTLKKALEK
;
A
#
# COMPACT_ATOMS: atom_id res chain seq x y z
N MET A 1 17.65 -14.72 -11.48
CA MET A 1 17.30 -13.28 -11.47
C MET A 1 18.16 -12.55 -10.44
N LYS A 2 18.68 -11.36 -10.76
CA LYS A 2 19.39 -10.52 -9.77
C LYS A 2 18.36 -9.76 -8.92
N THR A 3 18.62 -9.69 -7.61
CA THR A 3 17.73 -9.05 -6.63
C THR A 3 18.51 -7.99 -5.88
N ALA A 4 17.91 -6.80 -5.71
CA ALA A 4 18.48 -5.70 -4.94
C ALA A 4 17.53 -5.33 -3.79
N ARG A 5 18.06 -4.96 -2.62
CA ARG A 5 17.23 -4.43 -1.52
C ARG A 5 16.96 -2.95 -1.74
N PHE A 6 15.72 -2.52 -1.50
CA PHE A 6 15.32 -1.12 -1.66
C PHE A 6 16.16 -0.13 -0.83
N ALA A 7 16.57 -0.53 0.38
CA ALA A 7 17.45 0.28 1.22
C ALA A 7 18.77 0.63 0.51
N THR A 8 19.41 -0.36 -0.12
CA THR A 8 20.67 -0.18 -0.87
C THR A 8 20.48 0.75 -2.08
N VAL A 9 19.33 0.68 -2.74
CA VAL A 9 19.01 1.58 -3.86
C VAL A 9 18.90 3.03 -3.37
N THR A 10 18.19 3.23 -2.26
CA THR A 10 17.96 4.54 -1.63
C THR A 10 19.24 5.14 -1.05
N GLU A 11 20.10 4.35 -0.41
CA GLU A 11 21.41 4.80 0.09
C GLU A 11 22.26 5.39 -1.02
N LYS A 12 22.32 4.69 -2.17
CA LYS A 12 23.17 5.12 -3.28
C LYS A 12 22.54 6.21 -4.15
N SER A 13 21.21 6.26 -4.23
CA SER A 13 20.49 7.07 -5.22
C SER A 13 19.63 8.17 -4.61
N GLY A 14 19.56 8.24 -3.29
CA GLY A 14 18.74 9.18 -2.51
C GLY A 14 17.29 8.73 -2.34
N LYS A 15 16.56 9.45 -1.48
CA LYS A 15 15.16 9.18 -1.18
C LYS A 15 14.29 9.43 -2.43
N PRO A 16 13.52 8.44 -2.91
CA PRO A 16 12.64 8.63 -4.04
C PRO A 16 11.42 9.46 -3.65
N GLN A 17 10.88 10.19 -4.62
CA GLN A 17 9.59 10.85 -4.52
C GLN A 17 8.54 10.05 -5.27
N THR A 18 7.38 9.85 -4.64
CA THR A 18 6.21 9.28 -5.30
C THR A 18 5.71 10.21 -6.39
N TYR A 19 5.60 9.68 -7.60
CA TYR A 19 5.09 10.39 -8.76
C TYR A 19 3.73 9.85 -9.16
N LEU A 20 2.74 10.74 -9.19
CA LEU A 20 1.39 10.43 -9.66
C LEU A 20 1.30 10.83 -11.13
N ALA A 21 1.14 9.84 -12.01
CA ALA A 21 0.96 10.08 -13.45
C ALA A 21 -0.48 10.54 -13.71
N LEU A 22 -0.74 11.84 -13.50
CA LEU A 22 -2.06 12.48 -13.70
C LEU A 22 -2.41 12.71 -15.18
N MET A 23 -1.48 12.45 -16.08
CA MET A 23 -1.62 12.60 -17.53
C MET A 23 -0.91 11.44 -18.22
N ASP A 24 -1.15 11.29 -19.53
CA ASP A 24 -0.45 10.29 -20.33
C ASP A 24 1.08 10.43 -20.14
N PRO A 25 1.79 9.37 -19.74
CA PRO A 25 3.25 9.33 -19.65
C PRO A 25 3.97 9.83 -20.92
N ALA A 26 3.33 9.74 -22.08
CA ALA A 26 3.86 10.27 -23.35
C ALA A 26 3.79 11.80 -23.47
N LYS A 27 2.92 12.47 -22.71
CA LYS A 27 2.77 13.93 -22.69
C LYS A 27 3.48 14.58 -21.49
N ASP A 28 3.84 13.77 -20.50
CA ASP A 28 4.50 14.23 -19.30
C ASP A 28 6.02 14.44 -19.50
N ARG A 29 6.40 15.70 -19.69
CA ARG A 29 7.81 16.08 -19.86
C ARG A 29 8.67 15.75 -18.64
N THR A 30 8.11 15.81 -17.42
CA THR A 30 8.86 15.57 -16.19
C THR A 30 9.19 14.09 -16.01
N LEU A 31 8.18 13.24 -16.21
CA LEU A 31 8.34 11.80 -16.19
C LEU A 31 9.28 11.33 -17.31
N GLN A 32 9.12 11.85 -18.53
CA GLN A 32 10.03 11.50 -19.64
C GLN A 32 11.47 11.89 -19.37
N ALA A 33 11.72 13.08 -18.80
CA ALA A 33 13.06 13.49 -18.42
C ALA A 33 13.65 12.53 -17.35
N ALA A 34 12.83 12.06 -16.41
CA ALA A 34 13.25 11.08 -15.43
C ALA A 34 13.53 9.69 -16.04
N ILE A 35 12.72 9.25 -17.03
CA ILE A 35 12.92 8.00 -17.76
C ILE A 35 14.24 8.05 -18.54
N LYS A 36 14.46 9.12 -19.32
CA LYS A 36 15.70 9.34 -20.09
C LYS A 36 16.94 9.38 -19.20
N ALA A 37 16.80 9.89 -17.98
CA ALA A 37 17.88 9.95 -17.00
C ALA A 37 18.05 8.66 -16.17
N HIS A 38 17.28 7.60 -16.45
CA HIS A 38 17.25 6.35 -15.68
C HIS A 38 17.02 6.56 -14.18
N ARG A 39 16.10 7.47 -13.84
CA ARG A 39 15.74 7.84 -12.45
C ARG A 39 14.38 7.29 -12.02
N VAL A 40 13.70 6.52 -12.85
CA VAL A 40 12.35 6.01 -12.59
C VAL A 40 12.40 4.55 -12.17
N MET A 41 11.71 4.23 -11.08
CA MET A 41 11.39 2.87 -10.67
C MET A 41 9.87 2.69 -10.67
N THR A 42 9.41 1.56 -11.16
CA THR A 42 8.00 1.17 -11.13
C THR A 42 7.78 0.23 -9.95
N LEU A 43 6.89 0.59 -9.04
CA LEU A 43 6.43 -0.24 -7.95
C LEU A 43 5.26 -1.09 -8.45
N ILE A 44 5.36 -2.40 -8.27
CA ILE A 44 4.28 -3.36 -8.51
C ILE A 44 3.69 -3.72 -7.16
N GLN A 45 2.45 -3.28 -6.94
CA GLN A 45 1.65 -3.63 -5.77
C GLN A 45 0.71 -4.76 -6.14
N ASN A 46 0.86 -5.88 -5.45
CA ASN A 46 -0.03 -7.02 -5.66
C ASN A 46 -1.26 -6.84 -4.78
N SER A 47 -2.36 -6.38 -5.37
CA SER A 47 -3.62 -6.18 -4.64
C SER A 47 -4.31 -7.48 -4.21
N THR A 48 -3.91 -8.62 -4.77
CA THR A 48 -4.56 -9.92 -4.54
C THR A 48 -3.50 -10.93 -4.09
N GLY A 49 -3.44 -11.22 -2.79
CA GLY A 49 -2.58 -12.24 -2.19
C GLY A 49 -1.55 -11.71 -1.17
N LYS A 50 -0.77 -12.63 -0.57
CA LYS A 50 0.28 -12.32 0.44
C LYS A 50 1.63 -11.90 -0.19
N ALA A 51 1.66 -11.63 -1.48
CA ALA A 51 2.90 -11.33 -2.18
C ALA A 51 3.36 -9.90 -1.86
N ALA A 52 4.58 -9.78 -1.32
CA ALA A 52 5.16 -8.49 -0.99
C ALA A 52 5.38 -7.61 -2.23
N ASP A 53 5.25 -6.30 -2.03
CA ASP A 53 5.52 -5.29 -3.04
C ASP A 53 6.97 -5.37 -3.52
N HIS A 54 7.13 -5.21 -4.84
CA HIS A 54 8.44 -5.22 -5.46
C HIS A 54 8.55 -4.14 -6.53
N GLY A 55 9.76 -3.64 -6.71
CA GLY A 55 10.08 -2.63 -7.71
C GLY A 55 10.80 -3.24 -8.91
N LEU A 56 10.51 -2.68 -10.08
CA LEU A 56 11.29 -2.84 -11.30
C LEU A 56 11.93 -1.51 -11.67
N VAL A 57 13.22 -1.55 -11.99
CA VAL A 57 13.95 -0.36 -12.45
C VAL A 57 13.55 -0.07 -13.88
N GLY A 58 13.08 1.16 -14.13
CA GLY A 58 12.51 1.57 -15.39
C GLY A 58 11.04 1.94 -15.27
N PHE A 59 10.49 2.37 -16.39
CA PHE A 59 9.09 2.70 -16.53
C PHE A 59 8.36 1.56 -17.22
N GLU A 60 7.36 1.00 -16.54
CA GLU A 60 6.53 -0.06 -17.09
C GLU A 60 5.05 0.34 -16.94
N LYS A 61 4.32 0.32 -18.05
CA LYS A 61 2.88 0.65 -18.06
C LYS A 61 2.07 -0.53 -17.53
N GLY A 62 0.97 -0.24 -16.84
CA GLY A 62 0.01 -1.24 -16.40
C GLY A 62 -0.81 -0.79 -15.20
N THR A 63 -1.79 -1.61 -14.85
CA THR A 63 -2.73 -1.37 -13.74
C THR A 63 -2.03 -1.54 -12.39
N ASN A 64 -2.41 -0.75 -11.39
CA ASN A 64 -1.88 -0.79 -10.01
C ASN A 64 -0.36 -0.61 -9.91
N ARG A 65 0.19 0.25 -10.78
CA ARG A 65 1.61 0.61 -10.77
C ARG A 65 1.80 2.01 -10.23
N GLN A 66 2.78 2.15 -9.33
CA GLN A 66 3.17 3.45 -8.78
C GLN A 66 4.58 3.80 -9.26
N PHE A 67 4.82 5.05 -9.60
CA PHE A 67 6.13 5.49 -10.09
C PHE A 67 6.89 6.22 -8.99
N LEU A 68 8.18 5.90 -8.88
CA LEU A 68 9.10 6.52 -7.95
C LEU A 68 10.21 7.21 -8.74
N ILE A 69 10.38 8.50 -8.52
CA ILE A 69 11.44 9.29 -9.15
C ILE A 69 12.56 9.50 -8.12
N PHE A 70 13.74 9.01 -8.46
CA PHE A 70 14.95 9.19 -7.65
C PHE A 70 15.67 10.49 -8.02
N PRO A 71 16.36 11.13 -7.06
CA PRO A 71 17.15 12.31 -7.37
C PRO A 71 18.38 11.96 -8.22
N LYS A 72 18.98 10.77 -8.02
CA LYS A 72 20.12 10.25 -8.80
C LYS A 72 19.71 9.06 -9.66
N SER A 73 20.51 8.76 -10.69
CA SER A 73 20.30 7.59 -11.56
C SER A 73 20.38 6.27 -10.77
N ILE A 74 19.44 5.37 -11.09
CA ILE A 74 19.35 4.02 -10.56
C ILE A 74 19.74 2.95 -11.60
N GLN A 75 20.32 3.36 -12.74
CA GLN A 75 20.70 2.48 -13.86
C GLN A 75 21.57 1.28 -13.45
N ARG A 76 22.41 1.43 -12.42
CA ARG A 76 23.22 0.34 -11.85
C ARG A 76 22.40 -0.85 -11.32
N PHE A 77 21.11 -0.64 -11.07
CA PHE A 77 20.17 -1.66 -10.62
C PHE A 77 19.24 -2.12 -11.75
N ALA A 78 19.46 -1.67 -12.98
CA ALA A 78 18.69 -2.10 -14.15
C ALA A 78 18.73 -3.64 -14.30
N GLY A 79 17.60 -4.23 -14.67
CA GLY A 79 17.45 -5.69 -14.78
C GLY A 79 17.43 -6.45 -13.45
N SER A 80 17.44 -5.74 -12.31
CA SER A 80 17.30 -6.36 -10.98
C SER A 80 15.91 -6.14 -10.39
N LYS A 81 15.38 -7.14 -9.68
CA LYS A 81 14.14 -7.01 -8.90
C LYS A 81 14.44 -6.34 -7.58
N VAL A 82 13.79 -5.21 -7.30
CA VAL A 82 13.95 -4.49 -6.03
C VAL A 82 12.94 -5.02 -5.02
N VAL A 83 13.41 -5.51 -3.88
CA VAL A 83 12.57 -6.13 -2.84
C VAL A 83 12.69 -5.42 -1.50
N GLY A 84 11.70 -5.61 -0.64
CA GLY A 84 11.67 -5.03 0.70
C GLY A 84 11.48 -3.52 0.66
N ILE A 85 10.45 -3.07 -0.07
CA ILE A 85 10.09 -1.65 -0.21
C ILE A 85 9.79 -1.08 1.18
N LYS A 86 10.54 -0.05 1.58
CA LYS A 86 10.35 0.66 2.85
C LYS A 86 9.76 2.03 2.56
N TYR A 87 8.46 2.16 2.77
CA TYR A 87 7.72 3.39 2.52
C TYR A 87 8.23 4.59 3.35
N ASP A 88 8.82 4.34 4.52
CA ASP A 88 9.43 5.37 5.38
C ASP A 88 10.60 6.12 4.72
N LEU A 89 11.24 5.51 3.71
CA LEU A 89 12.36 6.13 3.01
C LEU A 89 11.91 7.01 1.84
N PHE A 90 10.60 7.12 1.59
CA PHE A 90 10.08 7.99 0.54
C PHE A 90 10.18 9.44 1.01
N LYS A 91 10.41 10.36 0.06
CA LYS A 91 10.35 11.79 0.33
C LYS A 91 8.88 12.18 0.44
N SER A 92 8.44 12.52 1.65
CA SER A 92 7.11 13.11 1.86
C SER A 92 7.04 14.46 1.11
N PRO A 93 5.95 14.74 0.37
CA PRO A 93 5.77 16.06 -0.23
C PRO A 93 5.71 17.10 0.89
N GLU A 94 6.75 17.91 1.01
CA GLU A 94 6.74 19.01 1.97
C GLU A 94 5.66 20.01 1.55
N LEU A 95 4.52 19.99 2.25
CA LEU A 95 3.55 21.07 2.15
C LEU A 95 4.26 22.40 2.43
N PRO A 96 4.08 23.43 1.57
CA PRO A 96 4.71 24.72 1.75
C PRO A 96 4.43 25.23 3.17
N LYS A 97 5.51 25.62 3.87
CA LYS A 97 5.43 26.01 5.30
C LYS A 97 4.51 27.21 5.55
N LYS A 98 4.16 27.97 4.50
CA LYS A 98 3.30 29.16 4.57
C LYS A 98 1.82 28.84 4.85
N ASP A 99 1.35 27.64 4.48
CA ASP A 99 -0.06 27.23 4.69
C ASP A 99 -0.22 26.27 5.88
N ARG A 100 0.86 26.07 6.65
CA ARG A 100 0.76 25.30 7.88
C ARG A 100 0.00 26.13 8.90
N ALA A 101 -1.20 25.67 9.25
CA ALA A 101 -1.90 26.18 10.41
C ALA A 101 -0.92 26.30 11.59
N PRO A 102 -0.91 27.43 12.32
CA PRO A 102 0.02 27.63 13.42
C PRO A 102 -0.12 26.47 14.39
N ARG A 103 0.98 25.75 14.64
CA ARG A 103 0.98 24.66 15.61
C ARG A 103 0.47 25.23 16.93
N PRO A 104 -0.51 24.59 17.59
CA PRO A 104 -0.94 25.02 18.91
C PRO A 104 0.30 25.06 19.80
N LYS A 105 0.57 26.24 20.39
CA LYS A 105 1.70 26.41 21.31
C LYS A 105 1.57 25.34 22.39
N LYS A 106 2.56 24.46 22.50
CA LYS A 106 2.66 23.52 23.62
C LYS A 106 2.57 24.36 24.90
N ARG A 107 1.43 24.28 25.59
CA ARG A 107 1.31 24.81 26.95
C ARG A 107 2.40 24.12 27.76
N LYS A 108 3.25 24.92 28.42
CA LYS A 108 4.23 24.37 29.37
C LYS A 108 3.46 23.45 30.33
N PRO A 109 3.92 22.22 30.59
CA PRO A 109 3.27 21.40 31.60
C PRO A 109 3.25 22.18 32.92
N PRO A 110 2.14 22.14 33.67
CA PRO A 110 2.12 22.73 35.01
C PRO A 110 3.24 22.09 35.83
N VAL A 111 3.98 22.94 36.55
CA VAL A 111 5.05 22.55 37.45
C VAL A 111 4.55 21.42 38.35
N SER A 112 5.23 20.28 38.27
CA SER A 112 4.98 19.12 39.12
C SER A 112 5.21 19.50 40.57
N VAL A 113 4.12 19.66 41.33
CA VAL A 113 4.19 19.65 42.80
C VAL A 113 4.49 18.21 43.20
N ARG A 114 5.75 18.00 43.57
CA ARG A 114 6.30 16.78 44.15
C ARG A 114 5.42 16.29 45.31
N ARG A 115 4.54 15.32 45.04
CA ARG A 115 3.88 14.52 46.07
C ARG A 115 4.70 13.27 46.35
N LYS A 116 5.00 13.08 47.63
CA LYS A 116 5.70 11.96 48.23
C LYS A 116 5.11 10.62 47.78
N SER A 117 6.02 9.69 47.51
CA SER A 117 5.82 8.27 47.26
C SER A 117 5.13 7.55 48.41
N THR A 118 4.10 6.76 48.10
CA THR A 118 3.72 5.54 48.83
C THR A 118 3.03 4.57 47.87
N ALA A 119 3.54 3.34 47.84
CA ALA A 119 2.89 2.08 47.45
C ALA A 119 2.44 1.86 45.98
N SER A 120 3.16 0.96 45.31
CA SER A 120 2.80 0.13 44.15
C SER A 120 1.68 -0.89 44.47
N PRO A 121 1.19 -1.73 43.53
CA PRO A 121 1.11 -1.64 42.06
C PRO A 121 -0.29 -2.04 41.52
N ASP A 122 -0.88 -1.30 40.57
CA ASP A 122 -1.92 -1.88 39.71
C ASP A 122 -1.62 -1.51 38.26
N LEU A 123 -0.93 -2.43 37.59
CA LEU A 123 -0.82 -2.43 36.14
C LEU A 123 -2.22 -2.73 35.60
N ASN A 124 -2.96 -1.69 35.24
CA ASN A 124 -4.17 -1.83 34.47
C ASN A 124 -3.77 -2.26 33.05
N VAL A 125 -3.57 -3.57 32.89
CA VAL A 125 -3.41 -4.23 31.60
C VAL A 125 -4.76 -4.12 30.90
N ILE A 126 -4.84 -3.22 29.93
CA ILE A 126 -5.95 -3.22 28.98
C ILE A 126 -5.73 -4.45 28.09
N PRO A 127 -6.58 -5.49 28.13
CA PRO A 127 -6.47 -6.58 27.17
C PRO A 127 -6.79 -6.01 25.79
N PHE A 128 -5.77 -5.95 24.93
CA PHE A 128 -5.99 -5.70 23.51
C PHE A 128 -6.74 -6.93 22.98
N ALA A 129 -8.03 -6.77 22.67
CA ALA A 129 -8.80 -7.80 22.01
C ALA A 129 -8.07 -8.20 20.74
N THR A 130 -7.58 -9.44 20.70
CA THR A 130 -7.13 -10.08 19.48
C THR A 130 -8.37 -10.54 18.74
N GLU A 131 -9.08 -9.58 18.15
CA GLU A 131 -9.97 -9.89 17.05
C GLU A 131 -9.08 -10.30 15.88
N THR A 132 -8.76 -11.60 15.85
CA THR A 132 -8.40 -12.28 14.62
C THR A 132 -9.63 -12.19 13.73
N ALA A 133 -9.69 -11.09 13.00
CA ALA A 133 -10.70 -10.80 12.03
C ALA A 133 -10.66 -11.88 10.95
N ASP A 134 -11.51 -12.88 11.10
CA ASP A 134 -12.19 -13.49 9.97
C ASP A 134 -13.15 -12.45 9.38
N HIS A 135 -12.61 -11.34 8.87
CA HIS A 135 -13.32 -10.41 7.99
C HIS A 135 -13.41 -11.05 6.61
N GLU A 136 -14.07 -12.22 6.52
CA GLU A 136 -14.84 -12.52 5.32
C GLU A 136 -15.91 -11.44 5.27
N SER A 137 -15.73 -10.44 4.39
CA SER A 137 -16.77 -9.45 4.12
C SER A 137 -18.09 -10.18 3.93
N HIS A 138 -19.15 -9.72 4.60
CA HIS A 138 -20.47 -10.36 4.61
C HIS A 138 -20.95 -10.73 3.20
N ASP A 139 -20.54 -9.93 2.21
CA ASP A 139 -20.81 -10.10 0.79
C ASP A 139 -20.15 -11.35 0.18
N VAL A 140 -18.89 -11.66 0.56
CA VAL A 140 -18.16 -12.85 0.09
C VAL A 140 -18.76 -14.12 0.67
N ALA A 141 -19.21 -14.08 1.94
CA ALA A 141 -19.90 -15.21 2.55
C ALA A 141 -21.27 -15.48 1.89
N GLN A 142 -22.01 -14.42 1.53
CA GLN A 142 -23.26 -14.55 0.78
C GLN A 142 -23.02 -15.11 -0.64
N LEU A 143 -22.00 -14.61 -1.34
CA LEU A 143 -21.66 -15.05 -2.69
C LEU A 143 -21.29 -16.55 -2.72
N LYS A 144 -20.47 -17.01 -1.78
CA LYS A 144 -20.13 -18.44 -1.65
C LYS A 144 -21.35 -19.33 -1.42
N ARG A 145 -22.33 -18.87 -0.64
CA ARG A 145 -23.60 -19.61 -0.44
C ARG A 145 -24.40 -19.73 -1.73
N GLN A 146 -24.51 -18.64 -2.49
CA GLN A 146 -25.24 -18.63 -3.77
C GLN A 146 -24.58 -19.54 -4.81
N ILE A 147 -23.25 -19.56 -4.88
CA ILE A 147 -22.51 -20.45 -5.78
C ILE A 147 -22.74 -21.93 -5.41
N ARG A 148 -22.69 -22.28 -4.12
CA ARG A 148 -22.97 -23.66 -3.67
C ARG A 148 -24.39 -24.09 -4.02
N GLN A 149 -25.38 -23.21 -3.85
CA GLN A 149 -26.77 -23.48 -4.20
C GLN A 149 -26.96 -23.64 -5.72
N ALA A 150 -26.22 -22.89 -6.53
CA ALA A 150 -26.24 -23.09 -7.97
C ALA A 150 -25.62 -24.44 -8.38
N MET A 151 -24.54 -24.86 -7.71
CA MET A 151 -23.93 -26.17 -7.97
C MET A 151 -24.86 -27.33 -7.62
N SER A 152 -25.61 -27.26 -6.52
CA SER A 152 -26.60 -28.31 -6.18
C SER A 152 -27.73 -28.39 -7.22
N PHE A 153 -28.17 -27.25 -7.78
CA PHE A 153 -29.15 -27.27 -8.86
C PHE A 153 -28.61 -27.88 -10.16
N LEU A 154 -27.31 -27.75 -10.45
CA LEU A 154 -26.68 -28.43 -11.58
C LEU A 154 -26.61 -29.95 -11.35
N GLU A 155 -26.27 -30.39 -10.14
CA GLU A 155 -26.25 -31.81 -9.76
C GLU A 155 -27.65 -32.45 -9.87
N GLU A 156 -28.71 -31.68 -9.58
CA GLU A 156 -30.10 -32.11 -9.72
C GLU A 156 -30.66 -31.99 -11.15
N GLY A 157 -29.86 -31.57 -12.14
CA GLY A 157 -30.29 -31.36 -13.53
C GLY A 157 -31.22 -30.15 -13.74
N LYS A 158 -31.30 -29.23 -12.76
CA LYS A 158 -32.11 -28.01 -12.79
C LYS A 158 -31.31 -26.83 -13.33
N GLU A 159 -30.88 -26.92 -14.58
CA GLU A 159 -29.99 -25.95 -15.23
C GLU A 159 -30.52 -24.51 -15.22
N VAL A 160 -31.82 -24.33 -15.47
CA VAL A 160 -32.46 -23.00 -15.49
C VAL A 160 -32.46 -22.36 -14.09
N ALA A 161 -32.64 -23.15 -13.03
CA ALA A 161 -32.61 -22.66 -11.66
C ALA A 161 -31.19 -22.29 -11.22
N ALA A 162 -30.19 -23.08 -11.61
CA ALA A 162 -28.79 -22.77 -11.38
C ALA A 162 -28.38 -21.45 -12.05
N PHE A 163 -28.74 -21.29 -13.33
CA PHE A 163 -28.43 -20.10 -14.10
C PHE A 163 -29.05 -18.83 -13.50
N ASN A 164 -30.34 -18.88 -13.12
CA ASN A 164 -31.02 -17.75 -12.49
C ASN A 164 -30.42 -17.39 -11.12
N THR A 165 -29.94 -18.39 -10.37
CA THR A 165 -29.28 -18.18 -9.07
C THR A 165 -27.94 -17.46 -9.24
N LEU A 166 -27.15 -17.83 -10.25
CA LEU A 166 -25.88 -17.16 -10.58
C LEU A 166 -26.10 -15.75 -11.14
N LYS A 167 -27.11 -15.57 -12.00
CA LYS A 167 -27.48 -14.25 -12.53
C LYS A 167 -27.83 -13.27 -11.41
N LYS A 168 -28.61 -13.71 -10.42
CA LYS A 168 -28.96 -12.92 -9.24
C LYS A 168 -27.76 -12.55 -8.36
N ALA A 169 -26.72 -13.39 -8.36
CA ALA A 169 -25.49 -13.11 -7.62
C ALA A 169 -24.59 -12.07 -8.32
N LEU A 170 -24.73 -11.89 -9.64
CA LEU A 170 -23.95 -10.95 -10.44
C LEU A 170 -24.56 -9.53 -10.47
N GLU A 171 -25.87 -9.40 -10.28
CA GLU A 171 -26.60 -8.13 -10.33
C GLU A 171 -26.66 -7.39 -8.97
N LYS A 172 -26.04 -7.95 -7.92
CA LYS A 172 -25.96 -7.37 -6.57
C LYS A 172 -24.64 -6.64 -6.34
#